data_AF-A0A810MXH3-F1
#
_entry.id   AF-A0A810MXH3-F1
#
_cell.length_a   1.000
_cell.length_b   1.000
_cell.length_c   1.000
_cell.angle_alpha   90.00
_cell.angle_beta   90.00
_cell.angle_gamma   90.00
#
_symmetry.space_group_name_H-M   'P 1'
#
loop_
_entity.id
_entity.type
_entity.pdbx_description
1 polymer ?
#
loop_
_entity_poly.entity_id
_entity_poly.type
_entity_poly.pdbx_seq_one_letter_code
_entity_poly.pdbx_strand_id
1 'polypeptide(L)'
;MADVQSMQSVLDGLISRLHPGLGGDALGEILNRLVWLTDDNGADVIAVCRGWLKSGDRRRVEAALSIEEGWLYEGRDDLRTNLLEVGSQWPHLMTRVEEILCLHDSQFGR
;
A
#
# COMPACT_ATOMS: atom_id res chain seq x y z
N MET A 1 14.08 13.89 0.61
CA MET A 1 14.86 12.68 0.22
C MET A 1 15.43 11.94 1.43
N ALA A 2 15.85 12.61 2.52
CA ALA A 2 16.27 11.92 3.75
C ALA A 2 15.11 11.23 4.51
N ASP A 3 13.89 11.73 4.35
CA ASP A 3 12.74 11.31 5.16
C ASP A 3 12.08 10.01 4.65
N VAL A 4 11.84 9.88 3.34
CA VAL A 4 11.34 8.62 2.74
C VAL A 4 12.21 7.40 3.09
N GLN A 5 13.54 7.55 3.06
CA GLN A 5 14.45 6.44 3.35
C GLN A 5 14.41 6.05 4.84
N SER A 6 14.20 7.04 5.71
CA SER A 6 13.99 6.81 7.15
C SER A 6 12.67 6.10 7.40
N MET A 7 11.58 6.56 6.78
CA MET A 7 10.27 5.92 6.84
C MET A 7 10.32 4.49 6.31
N GLN A 8 10.99 4.27 5.17
CA GLN A 8 11.18 2.96 4.59
C GLN A 8 11.87 2.01 5.58
N SER A 9 12.92 2.48 6.26
CA SER A 9 13.65 1.67 7.25
C SER A 9 12.77 1.27 8.43
N VAL A 10 11.90 2.17 8.90
CA VAL A 10 10.92 1.88 9.97
C VAL A 10 9.92 0.83 9.51
N LEU A 11 9.28 1.04 8.36
CA LEU A 11 8.24 0.16 7.84
C LEU A 11 8.79 -1.23 7.46
N ASP A 12 10.00 -1.29 6.87
CA ASP A 12 10.71 -2.53 6.60
C ASP A 12 11.06 -3.28 7.90
N GLY A 13 11.39 -2.55 8.97
CA GLY A 13 11.59 -3.09 10.30
C GLY A 13 10.32 -3.70 10.89
N LEU A 14 9.17 -3.04 10.72
CA LEU A 14 7.87 -3.56 11.18
C LEU A 14 7.47 -4.83 10.44
N ILE A 15 7.59 -4.83 9.12
CA ILE A 15 7.13 -5.98 8.32
C ILE A 15 8.04 -7.20 8.44
N SER A 16 9.35 -7.00 8.57
CA SER A 16 10.31 -8.10 8.77
C SER A 16 10.17 -8.78 10.13
N ARG A 17 9.60 -8.09 11.12
CA ARG A 17 9.38 -8.59 12.49
C ARG A 17 7.94 -9.03 12.75
N LEU A 18 7.08 -9.00 11.74
CA LEU A 18 5.72 -9.46 11.85
C LEU A 18 5.69 -10.94 12.27
N HIS A 19 4.79 -11.29 13.19
CA HIS A 19 4.65 -12.67 13.64
C HIS A 19 4.43 -13.61 12.43
N PRO A 20 5.10 -14.78 12.36
CA PRO A 20 5.05 -15.64 11.18
C PRO A 20 3.64 -16.09 10.75
N GLY A 21 2.70 -16.19 11.70
CA GLY A 21 1.31 -16.54 11.44
C GLY A 21 0.42 -15.40 10.93
N LEU A 22 0.94 -14.19 10.76
CA LEU A 22 0.21 -13.04 10.24
C LEU A 22 0.60 -12.76 8.78
N GLY A 23 -0.38 -12.32 7.99
CA GLY A 23 -0.17 -11.74 6.66
C GLY A 23 0.25 -10.29 6.75
N GLY A 24 0.76 -9.73 5.65
CA GLY A 24 1.18 -8.33 5.61
C GLY A 24 0.02 -7.34 5.85
N ASP A 25 -1.20 -7.77 5.55
CA ASP A 25 -2.44 -7.05 5.77
C ASP A 25 -2.66 -6.66 7.24
N ALA A 26 -2.07 -7.40 8.18
CA ALA A 26 -2.11 -7.07 9.60
C ALA A 26 -1.48 -5.71 9.95
N LEU A 27 -0.65 -5.13 9.06
CA LEU A 27 -0.12 -3.78 9.22
C LEU A 27 -1.05 -2.68 8.71
N GLY A 28 -2.13 -3.00 7.98
CA GLY A 28 -2.97 -2.02 7.30
C GLY A 28 -3.48 -0.90 8.21
N GLU A 29 -4.07 -1.24 9.35
CA GLU A 29 -4.57 -0.26 10.33
C GLU A 29 -3.45 0.64 10.88
N ILE A 30 -2.25 0.08 11.08
CA ILE A 30 -1.08 0.83 11.56
C ILE A 30 -0.64 1.82 10.48
N LEU A 31 -0.53 1.37 9.22
CA LEU A 31 -0.16 2.22 8.10
C LEU A 31 -1.17 3.35 7.88
N ASN A 32 -2.47 3.04 7.94
CA ASN A 32 -3.54 4.04 7.87
C ASN A 32 -3.42 5.09 8.99
N ARG A 33 -3.11 4.67 10.22
CA ARG A 33 -2.86 5.64 11.31
C ARG A 33 -1.62 6.48 11.07
N LEU A 34 -0.54 5.89 10.55
CA LEU A 34 0.70 6.62 10.29
C LEU A 34 0.51 7.70 9.23
N VAL A 35 -0.36 7.49 8.24
CA VAL A 35 -0.71 8.53 7.25
C VAL A 35 -1.21 9.81 7.93
N TRP A 36 -1.99 9.69 9.01
CA TRP A 36 -2.53 10.85 9.74
C TRP A 36 -1.62 11.40 10.84
N LEU A 37 -0.71 10.59 11.36
CA LEU A 37 0.17 10.96 12.47
C LEU A 37 1.47 11.63 12.02
N THR A 38 1.80 11.53 10.75
CA THR A 38 3.00 12.11 10.16
C THR A 38 2.74 13.55 9.71
N ASP A 39 3.75 14.40 9.84
CA ASP A 39 3.65 15.85 9.57
C ASP A 39 3.57 16.18 8.07
N ASP A 40 3.92 15.22 7.22
CA ASP A 40 3.78 15.26 5.77
C ASP A 40 2.42 14.74 5.26
N ASN A 41 1.47 14.46 6.16
CA ASN A 41 0.19 13.82 5.86
C ASN A 41 0.34 12.47 5.15
N GLY A 42 1.38 11.71 5.50
CA GLY A 42 1.57 10.35 5.02
C GLY A 42 2.22 10.23 3.65
N ALA A 43 2.74 11.32 3.07
CA ALA A 43 3.37 11.29 1.75
C ALA A 43 4.50 10.24 1.67
N ASP A 44 5.35 10.15 2.70
CA ASP A 44 6.43 9.18 2.79
C ASP A 44 5.91 7.75 3.00
N VAL A 45 4.86 7.56 3.81
CA VAL A 45 4.23 6.25 4.02
C VAL A 45 3.68 5.70 2.70
N ILE A 46 2.99 6.55 1.93
CA ILE A 46 2.44 6.18 0.63
C ILE A 46 3.55 5.93 -0.39
N ALA A 47 4.64 6.71 -0.37
CA ALA A 47 5.78 6.48 -1.23
C ALA A 47 6.43 5.10 -0.98
N VAL A 48 6.58 4.69 0.29
CA VAL A 48 7.09 3.35 0.64
C VAL A 48 6.14 2.26 0.15
N CYS A 49 4.83 2.41 0.39
CA CYS A 49 3.84 1.42 -0.03
C CYS A 49 3.77 1.26 -1.55
N ARG A 50 3.91 2.36 -2.31
CA ARG A 50 4.08 2.31 -3.78
C ARG A 50 5.29 1.45 -4.18
N GLY A 51 6.40 1.60 -3.47
CA GLY A 51 7.60 0.77 -3.69
C GLY A 51 7.36 -0.71 -3.37
N TRP A 52 6.62 -0.99 -2.30
CA TRP A 52 6.26 -2.35 -1.88
C TRP A 52 5.36 -3.09 -2.88
N LEU A 53 4.44 -2.41 -3.56
CA LEU A 53 3.61 -3.02 -4.61
C LEU A 53 4.45 -3.57 -5.78
N LYS A 54 5.62 -2.97 -6.03
CA LYS A 54 6.55 -3.41 -7.09
C LYS A 54 7.59 -4.41 -6.58
N SER A 55 7.51 -4.78 -5.31
CA SER A 55 8.42 -5.73 -4.71
C SER A 55 7.98 -7.17 -4.99
N GLY A 56 8.93 -8.10 -5.02
CA GLY A 56 8.63 -9.54 -5.09
C GLY A 56 8.22 -10.16 -3.75
N ASP A 57 7.98 -9.36 -2.71
CA ASP A 57 7.63 -9.84 -1.37
C ASP A 57 6.13 -9.74 -1.12
N ARG A 58 5.47 -10.90 -1.02
CA ARG A 58 4.02 -10.99 -0.79
C ARG A 58 3.55 -10.19 0.41
N ARG A 59 4.28 -10.19 1.54
CA ARG A 59 3.83 -9.49 2.75
C ARG A 59 3.85 -7.98 2.54
N ARG A 60 4.87 -7.46 1.86
CA ARG A 60 4.95 -6.05 1.51
C ARG A 60 3.79 -5.62 0.61
N VAL A 61 3.46 -6.46 -0.38
CA VAL A 61 2.33 -6.22 -1.27
C VAL A 61 1.01 -6.24 -0.51
N GLU A 62 0.77 -7.25 0.35
CA GLU A 62 -0.42 -7.34 1.21
C GLU A 62 -0.56 -6.09 2.09
N ALA A 63 0.52 -5.67 2.77
CA ALA A 63 0.52 -4.48 3.62
C ALA A 63 0.17 -3.20 2.84
N ALA A 64 0.76 -3.02 1.66
CA ALA A 64 0.50 -1.86 0.81
C ALA A 64 -0.96 -1.80 0.31
N LEU A 65 -1.56 -2.95 -0.03
CA LEU A 65 -2.96 -3.03 -0.47
C LEU A 65 -4.00 -2.88 0.67
N SER A 66 -3.55 -2.94 1.92
CA SER A 66 -4.40 -2.74 3.09
C SER A 66 -4.54 -1.28 3.51
N ILE A 67 -3.86 -0.35 2.85
CA ILE A 67 -4.09 1.08 3.05
C ILE A 67 -5.44 1.47 2.44
N GLU A 68 -6.24 2.18 3.22
CA GLU A 68 -7.56 2.70 2.82
C GLU A 68 -7.53 4.22 2.58
N GLU A 69 -6.60 4.91 3.24
CA GLU A 69 -6.62 6.36 3.44
C GLU A 69 -5.75 7.12 2.43
N GLY A 70 -4.87 6.41 1.71
CA GLY A 70 -3.96 7.01 0.73
C GLY A 70 -4.15 6.42 -0.64
N TRP A 71 -4.54 7.27 -1.59
CA TRP A 71 -4.53 6.92 -3.00
C TRP A 71 -3.09 6.62 -3.42
N LEU A 72 -2.81 5.33 -3.56
CA LEU A 72 -1.50 4.80 -3.95
C LEU A 72 -1.02 5.38 -5.28
N TYR A 73 -1.84 6.06 -6.07
CA TYR A 73 -1.45 6.79 -7.27
C TYR A 73 -2.34 8.03 -7.43
N GLU A 74 -1.81 9.09 -8.03
CA GLU A 74 -2.55 10.34 -8.28
C GLU A 74 -3.46 10.24 -9.51
N GLY A 75 -3.14 9.36 -10.46
CA GLY A 75 -3.89 9.13 -11.68
C GLY A 75 -4.63 7.79 -11.67
N ARG A 76 -5.88 7.79 -12.13
CA ARG A 76 -6.71 6.58 -12.25
C ARG A 76 -6.08 5.52 -13.13
N ASP A 77 -5.53 5.92 -14.28
CA ASP A 77 -4.96 4.98 -15.24
C ASP A 77 -3.67 4.34 -14.70
N ASP A 78 -2.85 5.11 -13.97
CA ASP A 78 -1.67 4.60 -13.27
C ASP A 78 -2.07 3.64 -12.15
N LEU A 79 -3.07 4.02 -11.33
CA LEU A 79 -3.62 3.15 -10.29
C LEU A 79 -4.08 1.82 -10.87
N ARG A 80 -4.90 1.87 -11.92
CA ARG A 80 -5.45 0.69 -12.58
C ARG A 80 -4.35 -0.19 -13.16
N THR A 81 -3.39 0.40 -13.87
CA THR A 81 -2.32 -0.36 -14.53
C THR A 81 -1.45 -1.09 -13.50
N ASN A 82 -0.99 -0.37 -12.47
CA ASN A 82 -0.12 -0.96 -11.44
C ASN A 82 -0.88 -2.00 -10.59
N LEU A 83 -2.13 -1.75 -10.21
CA LEU A 83 -2.88 -2.71 -9.40
C LEU A 83 -3.27 -3.97 -10.18
N LEU A 84 -3.62 -3.86 -11.47
CA LEU A 84 -3.88 -5.04 -12.30
C LEU A 84 -2.61 -5.88 -12.53
N GLU A 85 -1.45 -5.24 -12.63
CA GLU A 85 -0.17 -5.95 -12.67
C GLU A 85 0.07 -6.73 -11.37
N VAL A 86 -0.15 -6.09 -10.21
CA VAL A 86 -0.07 -6.75 -8.90
C VAL A 86 -1.04 -7.93 -8.80
N GLY A 87 -2.30 -7.76 -9.21
CA GLY A 87 -3.29 -8.84 -9.21
C GLY A 87 -2.92 -9.99 -10.15
N SER A 88 -2.28 -9.69 -11.28
CA SER A 88 -1.79 -10.72 -12.22
C SER A 88 -0.62 -11.52 -11.62
N GLN A 89 0.28 -10.86 -10.88
CA GLN A 89 1.38 -11.50 -10.18
C GLN A 89 0.91 -12.28 -8.94
N TRP A 90 -0.12 -11.79 -8.26
CA TRP A 90 -0.67 -12.35 -7.03
C TRP A 90 -2.18 -12.56 -7.16
N PRO A 91 -2.65 -13.64 -7.82
CA PRO A 91 -4.07 -13.82 -8.14
C PRO A 91 -5.01 -13.81 -6.92
N HIS A 92 -4.54 -14.24 -5.76
CA HIS A 92 -5.31 -14.22 -4.51
C HIS A 92 -5.59 -12.80 -3.98
N LEU A 93 -4.86 -11.79 -4.44
CA LEU A 93 -5.05 -10.38 -4.10
C LEU A 93 -5.96 -9.66 -5.10
N MET A 94 -6.41 -10.33 -6.17
CA MET A 94 -7.21 -9.72 -7.22
C MET A 94 -8.52 -9.14 -6.69
N THR A 95 -9.21 -9.85 -5.78
CA THR A 95 -10.43 -9.34 -5.14
C THR A 95 -10.18 -8.00 -4.45
N ARG A 96 -9.06 -7.86 -3.73
CA ARG A 96 -8.71 -6.61 -3.06
C ARG A 96 -8.36 -5.51 -4.06
N VAL A 97 -7.64 -5.85 -5.13
CA VAL A 97 -7.35 -4.92 -6.23
C VAL A 97 -8.64 -4.36 -6.84
N GLU A 98 -9.61 -5.22 -7.13
CA GLU A 98 -10.90 -4.83 -7.70
C GLU A 98 -11.70 -3.93 -6.74
N GLU A 99 -11.70 -4.22 -5.44
CA GLU A 99 -12.31 -3.37 -4.42
C GLU A 99 -11.71 -1.96 -4.42
N ILE A 100 -10.38 -1.84 -4.45
CA ILE A 100 -9.69 -0.55 -4.45
C ILE A 100 -10.04 0.24 -5.71
N LEU A 101 -10.07 -0.40 -6.88
CA LEU A 101 -10.45 0.24 -8.13
C LEU A 101 -11.91 0.69 -8.15
N CYS A 102 -12.82 -0.15 -7.64
CA CYS A 102 -14.23 0.18 -7.51
C CYS A 102 -14.48 1.37 -6.57
N LEU A 103 -13.76 1.40 -5.44
CA LEU A 103 -13.81 2.51 -4.49
C LEU A 103 -13.28 3.80 -5.12
N HIS A 104 -12.18 3.74 -5.86
CA HIS A 104 -11.65 4.88 -6.60
C HIS A 104 -12.67 5.43 -7.60
N ASP A 105 -13.25 4.55 -8.43
CA ASP A 105 -14.24 4.93 -9.43
C ASP A 105 -15.49 5.55 -8.80
N SER A 106 -15.88 5.09 -7.61
CA SER A 106 -17.04 5.65 -6.87
C SER A 106 -16.75 7.05 -6.30
N GLN A 107 -15.50 7.34 -5.91
CA GLN A 107 -15.13 8.61 -5.29
C GLN A 107 -14.77 9.70 -6.32
N PHE A 108 -14.19 9.33 -7.46
CA PHE A 108 -13.72 10.28 -8.48
C PHE A 108 -14.35 10.12 -9.86
N GLY A 109 -15.27 9.16 -10.04
CA GLY A 109 -16.06 9.02 -11.25
C GLY A 109 -17.08 10.14 -11.40
N ARG A 110 -16.63 11.32 -11.84
CA ARG A 110 -17.44 12.36 -12.48
C ARG A 110 -16.82 12.75 -13.80
#